data_AF-A0A843JD39-F1
#
_entry.id   AF-A0A843JD39-F1
#
_cell.length_a   1.000
_cell.length_b   1.000
_cell.length_c   1.000
_cell.angle_alpha   90.00
_cell.angle_beta   90.00
_cell.angle_gamma   90.00
#
_symmetry.space_group_name_H-M   'P 1'
#
loop_
_entity.id
_entity.type
_entity.pdbx_description
1 polymer ?
#
loop_
_entity_poly.entity_id
_entity_poly.type
_entity_poly.pdbx_seq_one_letter_code
_entity_poly.pdbx_strand_id
1 'polypeptide(L)' 'MSKAVENEFKFTTDRTSGKKAILDSLESFLDDHDVEYEVRTRSSVDTYFDSKDLDLYRSVCSLRNKVSSKGKVKLT' A
#
# COMPACT_ATOMS: atom_id res chain seq x y z
N MET A 1 3.46 24.48 -9.52
CA MET A 1 2.88 23.28 -8.88
C MET A 1 3.98 22.56 -8.13
N SER A 2 3.83 22.31 -6.82
CA SER A 2 4.81 21.56 -6.01
C SER A 2 4.63 20.06 -6.16
N LYS A 3 5.70 19.28 -6.02
CA LYS A 3 5.63 17.81 -5.96
C LYS A 3 5.14 17.40 -4.57
N ALA A 4 4.28 16.39 -4.50
CA ALA A 4 3.95 15.75 -3.24
C ALA A 4 5.14 14.90 -2.77
N VAL A 5 5.40 14.90 -1.46
CA VAL A 5 6.38 14.01 -0.81
C VAL A 5 5.60 12.86 -0.17
N GLU A 6 5.93 11.63 -0.55
CA GLU A 6 5.33 10.41 0.00
C GLU A 6 6.24 9.88 1.12
N ASN A 7 5.68 9.73 2.32
CA ASN A 7 6.34 9.06 3.45
C ASN A 7 5.62 7.73 3.68
N GLU A 8 6.36 6.62 3.60
CA GLU A 8 5.80 5.27 3.66
C GLU A 8 6.67 4.36 4.54
N PHE A 9 6.03 3.49 5.32
CA PHE A 9 6.68 2.42 6.06
C PHE A 9 6.21 1.06 5.52
N LYS A 10 7.16 0.18 5.14
CA LYS A 10 6.87 -1.13 4.53
C LYS A 10 7.36 -2.27 5.41
N PHE A 11 6.55 -3.31 5.52
CA PHE A 11 6.91 -4.59 6.13
C PHE A 11 6.53 -5.74 5.20
N THR A 12 7.31 -6.81 5.21
CA THR A 12 6.98 -8.07 4.53
C THR A 12 6.34 -9.04 5.52
N THR A 13 5.24 -9.67 5.13
CA THR A 13 4.54 -10.68 5.95
C THR A 13 4.59 -12.03 5.25
N ASP A 14 4.81 -13.11 5.99
CA ASP A 14 4.73 -14.45 5.42
C ASP A 14 3.29 -14.79 5.03
N ARG A 15 3.13 -15.59 3.97
CA ARG A 15 1.81 -16.03 3.49
C ARG A 15 1.06 -16.86 4.54
N THR A 16 1.78 -17.51 5.44
CA THR A 16 1.27 -18.37 6.52
C THR A 16 0.97 -17.61 7.81
N SER A 17 1.68 -16.52 8.09
CA SER A 17 1.31 -15.62 9.18
C SER A 17 -0.04 -14.99 8.84
N GLY A 18 -1.05 -15.26 9.67
CA GLY A 18 -2.41 -14.81 9.42
C GLY A 18 -2.45 -13.30 9.27
N LYS A 19 -2.62 -12.81 8.03
CA LYS A 19 -2.77 -11.38 7.70
C LYS A 19 -3.72 -10.66 8.67
N LYS A 20 -4.75 -11.36 9.13
CA LYS A 20 -5.69 -10.91 10.15
C LYS A 20 -5.02 -10.57 11.48
N ALA A 21 -4.19 -11.45 12.04
CA ALA A 21 -3.53 -11.20 13.32
C ALA A 21 -2.59 -9.98 13.28
N ILE A 22 -1.96 -9.72 12.13
CA ILE A 22 -1.11 -8.53 11.93
C ILE A 22 -1.97 -7.27 11.88
N LEU A 23 -3.09 -7.31 11.15
CA LEU A 23 -4.03 -6.19 11.12
C LEU A 23 -4.63 -5.93 12.50
N ASP A 24 -5.09 -6.95 13.21
CA ASP A 24 -5.64 -6.84 14.56
C ASP A 24 -4.61 -6.22 15.54
N SER A 25 -3.33 -6.59 15.42
CA SER A 25 -2.25 -6.02 16.24
C SER A 25 -1.96 -4.56 15.90
N LEU A 26 -2.03 -4.19 14.62
CA LEU A 26 -1.84 -2.81 14.17
C LEU A 26 -3.00 -1.92 14.60
N GLU A 27 -4.23 -2.41 14.49
CA GLU A 27 -5.44 -1.71 14.94
C GLU A 27 -5.36 -1.46 16.45
N SER A 28 -5.07 -2.48 17.26
CA SER A 28 -4.89 -2.32 18.72
C SER A 28 -3.81 -1.30 19.07
N PHE A 29 -2.69 -1.28 18.35
CA PHE A 29 -1.63 -0.30 18.58
C PHE A 29 -2.11 1.13 18.29
N LEU A 30 -2.86 1.34 17.21
CA LEU A 30 -3.38 2.66 16.85
C LEU A 30 -4.47 3.14 17.83
N ASP A 31 -5.32 2.21 18.29
CA ASP A 31 -6.35 2.47 19.29
C ASP A 31 -5.74 2.91 20.63
N ASP A 32 -4.67 2.25 21.09
CA ASP A 32 -3.95 2.61 22.32
C ASP A 32 -3.31 4.01 22.26
N HIS A 33 -3.11 4.54 21.05
CA HIS A 33 -2.51 5.85 20.80
C HIS A 33 -3.51 6.95 20.40
N ASP A 34 -4.82 6.66 20.42
CA ASP A 34 -5.91 7.59 20.06
C ASP A 34 -5.70 8.25 18.68
N VAL A 35 -5.21 7.47 17.70
CA VAL A 35 -4.96 7.93 16.33
C VAL A 35 -6.17 7.61 15.46
N GLU A 36 -6.73 8.60 14.76
CA GLU A 36 -7.78 8.36 13.77
C GLU A 36 -7.21 7.67 12.52
N TYR A 37 -7.78 6.53 12.12
CA TYR A 37 -7.34 5.78 10.94
C TYR A 37 -8.50 5.24 10.10
N GLU A 38 -8.23 4.98 8.82
CA GLU A 38 -9.18 4.35 7.89
C GLU A 38 -8.52 3.14 7.22
N VAL A 39 -9.07 1.95 7.45
CA VAL A 39 -8.62 0.72 6.78
C VAL A 39 -9.29 0.61 5.41
N ARG A 40 -8.49 0.76 4.35
CA ARG A 40 -8.96 0.62 2.96
C ARG A 40 -8.40 -0.63 2.32
N THR A 41 -9.24 -1.66 2.17
CA THR A 41 -8.91 -2.79 1.28
C THR A 41 -9.11 -2.35 -0.17
N ARG A 42 -8.02 -2.25 -0.93
CA ARG A 42 -8.07 -1.99 -2.37
C ARG A 42 -7.34 -3.09 -3.12
N SER A 43 -7.98 -3.59 -4.17
CA SER A 43 -7.28 -4.27 -5.24
C SER A 43 -6.85 -3.21 -6.26
N SER A 44 -5.60 -3.30 -6.70
CA SER A 44 -5.11 -2.52 -7.83
C SER A 44 -4.28 -3.39 -8.75
N VAL A 45 -4.40 -3.09 -10.04
CA VAL A 45 -3.50 -3.60 -11.07
C VAL A 45 -2.62 -2.41 -11.48
N ASP A 46 -1.32 -2.57 -11.28
CA ASP A 46 -0.33 -1.57 -11.64
C ASP A 46 0.44 -2.06 -12.87
N THR A 47 0.47 -1.26 -13.93
CA THR A 47 1.32 -1.49 -15.10
C THR A 47 2.53 -0.57 -15.03
N TYR A 48 3.72 -1.14 -14.94
CA TYR A 48 4.98 -0.41 -14.87
C TYR A 48 5.57 -0.23 -16.28
N PHE A 49 6.08 0.96 -16.55
CA PHE A 49 6.73 1.31 -17.81
C PHE A 49 8.19 1.68 -17.53
N ASP A 50 9.06 1.31 -18.45
CA ASP A 50 10.46 1.69 -18.44
C ASP A 50 10.97 1.88 -19.88
N SER A 51 12.14 2.49 -20.04
CA SER A 51 12.87 2.49 -21.31
C SER A 51 13.41 1.08 -21.60
N LYS A 52 13.80 0.84 -22.86
CA LYS A 52 14.46 -0.43 -23.23
C LYS A 52 15.76 -0.67 -22.44
N ASP A 53 16.40 0.41 -22.00
CA ASP A 53 17.67 0.39 -21.27
C ASP A 53 17.49 0.38 -19.74
N LEU A 54 16.24 0.32 -19.26
CA LEU A 54 15.87 0.29 -17.84
C LEU A 54 16.35 1.53 -17.06
N ASP A 55 16.27 2.71 -17.68
CA ASP A 55 16.77 3.96 -17.09
C ASP A 55 15.97 4.37 -15.84
N LEU A 56 14.66 4.12 -15.81
CA LEU A 56 13.85 4.45 -14.64
C LEU A 56 14.21 3.54 -13.47
N TYR A 57 14.30 2.23 -13.70
CA TYR A 57 14.75 1.28 -12.69
C TYR A 57 16.13 1.66 -12.11
N ARG A 58 17.11 1.97 -12.97
CA ARG A 58 18.46 2.36 -12.55
C ARG A 58 18.51 3.68 -11.77
N SER A 59 17.60 4.60 -12.08
CA SER A 59 17.46 5.88 -11.37
C SER A 59 16.57 5.79 -10.13
N VAL A 60 16.15 4.58 -9.73
CA VAL A 60 15.25 4.35 -8.59
C VAL A 60 13.92 5.12 -8.74
N CYS A 61 13.56 5.42 -9.99
CA CYS A 61 12.31 6.05 -10.36
C CYS A 61 11.35 4.98 -10.89
N SER A 62 10.05 5.23 -10.80
CA SER A 62 9.06 4.36 -11.44
C SER A 62 7.99 5.19 -12.12
N LEU A 63 7.60 4.76 -13.32
CA LEU A 63 6.43 5.25 -14.03
C LEU A 63 5.41 4.13 -14.08
N ARG A 64 4.21 4.37 -13.54
CA ARG A 64 3.15 3.36 -13.53
C ARG A 64 1.79 3.95 -13.86
N ASN A 65 0.96 3.14 -14.51
CA ASN A 65 -0.49 3.35 -14.56
C ASN A 65 -1.15 2.47 -13.50
N LYS A 66 -1.94 3.07 -12.61
CA LYS A 66 -2.64 2.39 -11.50
C LYS A 66 -4.13 2.34 -11.77
N VAL A 67 -4.67 1.13 -11.95
CA VAL A 67 -6.12 0.89 -12.05
C VAL A 67 -6.58 0.27 -10.73
N SER A 68 -7.44 0.96 -9.99
CA SER A 68 -7.97 0.49 -8.70
C SER A 68 -9.48 0.34 -8.75
N SER A 69 -9.98 -0.78 -8.24
CA SER A 69 -11.40 -0.98 -7.96
C SER A 69 -11.64 -0.91 -6.44
N LYS A 70 -12.73 -0.24 -6.05
CA LYS A 70 -13.19 -0.22 -4.65
C LYS A 70 -14.11 -1.42 -4.43
N GLY A 71 -13.65 -2.43 -3.69
CA GLY A 71 -14.55 -3.44 -3.13
C GLY A 71 -15.28 -2.88 -1.92
N LYS A 72 -16.62 -2.95 -1.89
CA LYS A 72 -17.39 -2.69 -0.65
C LYS A 72 -17.36 -3.97 0.18
N VAL A 73 -16.56 -4.02 1.24
CA VAL A 73 -16.67 -5.09 2.24
C VAL A 73 -17.74 -4.64 3.22
N LYS A 74 -18.90 -5.31 3.21
CA LYS A 74 -19.91 -5.15 4.26
C LYS A 74 -19.45 -6.03 5.42
N LEU A 75 -18.99 -5.43 6.51
CA LEU A 75 -18.78 -6.13 7.76
C LEU A 75 -20.17 -6.50 8.29
N THR A 76 -20.47 -7.80 8.34
CA THR A 76 -21.60 -8.39 9.07
C THR A 76 -21.22 -8.62 10.51
#